data_AF-A0A354BLJ2-F1
#
_entry.id   AF-A0A354BLJ2-F1
#
_cell.length_a   1.000
_cell.length_b   1.000
_cell.length_c   1.000
_cell.angle_alpha   90.00
_cell.angle_beta   90.00
_cell.angle_gamma   90.00
#
_symmetry.space_group_name_H-M   'P 1'
#
loop_
_entity.id
_entity.type
_entity.pdbx_description
1 polymer ?
#
loop_
_entity_poly.entity_id
_entity_poly.type
_entity_poly.pdbx_seq_one_letter_code
_entity_poly.pdbx_strand_id
1 'polypeptide(L)'
;MKTSATTRQPFVTSLVAFLFLFMFWVFTPGLPGTTPALANGLIEIAELLAHPEQYDHQDVVVTGKVMNVQLATNRQGQPAYGFLLQDQAGTLKVVSLGQLEVHEGDQVIVEGVFNRLRQVGRTIVYNEIKAI
;
A
#
# COMPACT_ATOMS: atom_id res chain seq x y z
N MET A 1 -29.26 -42.94 21.78
CA MET A 1 -29.94 -43.02 23.11
C MET A 1 -29.18 -44.05 23.94
N LYS A 2 -28.70 -43.66 25.15
CA LYS A 2 -27.90 -44.40 26.17
C LYS A 2 -26.42 -44.67 25.81
N THR A 3 -25.38 -44.50 26.65
CA THR A 3 -25.08 -43.79 27.92
C THR A 3 -23.55 -43.86 28.12
N SER A 4 -22.98 -42.91 28.87
CA SER A 4 -21.56 -42.60 29.15
C SER A 4 -20.69 -43.70 29.79
N ALA A 5 -19.36 -43.55 29.68
CA ALA A 5 -18.43 -43.93 30.76
C ALA A 5 -17.09 -43.15 30.71
N THR A 6 -16.82 -42.46 31.81
CA THR A 6 -15.62 -41.68 32.18
C THR A 6 -14.51 -42.61 32.73
N THR A 7 -13.23 -42.33 32.46
CA THR A 7 -12.07 -42.94 33.15
C THR A 7 -10.96 -41.88 33.22
N ARG A 8 -10.81 -41.13 34.33
CA ARG A 8 -10.01 -41.35 35.55
C ARG A 8 -8.49 -41.51 35.33
N GLN A 9 -7.76 -40.48 35.77
CA GLN A 9 -6.32 -40.39 35.98
C GLN A 9 -5.79 -41.39 37.04
N PRO A 10 -4.47 -41.57 37.08
CA PRO A 10 -3.65 -41.21 38.25
C PRO A 10 -2.43 -40.36 37.81
N PHE A 11 -1.98 -39.27 38.45
CA PHE A 11 -1.57 -38.99 39.84
C PHE A 11 -0.44 -39.88 40.38
N VAL A 12 0.82 -39.55 40.06
CA VAL A 12 1.99 -39.61 40.98
C VAL A 12 3.02 -38.54 40.51
N THR A 13 3.08 -37.36 41.13
CA THR A 13 4.04 -36.96 42.18
C THR A 13 5.51 -37.01 41.76
N SER A 14 6.16 -35.85 41.57
CA SER A 14 7.47 -35.63 42.18
C SER A 14 7.68 -34.14 42.46
N LEU A 15 7.72 -33.88 43.76
CA LEU A 15 7.97 -32.62 44.44
C LEU A 15 9.49 -32.46 44.61
N VAL A 16 9.93 -31.23 44.87
CA VAL A 16 11.23 -30.82 45.45
C VAL A 16 12.34 -30.58 44.42
N ALA A 17 13.15 -29.52 44.43
CA ALA A 17 13.16 -28.15 44.94
C ALA A 17 14.55 -27.57 44.55
N PHE A 18 14.75 -26.28 44.86
CA PHE A 18 16.01 -25.52 44.85
C PHE A 18 16.47 -24.92 43.49
N LEU A 19 16.33 -23.63 43.18
CA LEU A 19 16.70 -22.37 43.87
C LEU A 19 18.12 -21.90 43.48
N PHE A 20 18.15 -20.67 42.94
CA PHE A 20 19.26 -19.73 42.67
C PHE A 20 20.07 -19.80 41.36
N LEU A 21 20.40 -18.57 40.92
CA LEU A 21 21.26 -18.11 39.82
C LEU A 21 20.60 -18.17 38.42
N PHE A 22 20.37 -17.09 37.68
CA PHE A 22 21.15 -15.86 37.55
C PHE A 22 20.23 -14.72 37.10
N MET A 23 20.23 -13.64 37.88
CA MET A 23 19.89 -12.31 37.40
C MET A 23 20.99 -11.90 36.41
N PHE A 24 20.85 -12.25 35.13
CA PHE A 24 21.60 -11.60 34.05
C PHE A 24 20.64 -10.75 33.26
N TRP A 25 20.64 -9.48 33.66
CA TRP A 25 20.29 -8.33 32.87
C TRP A 25 20.71 -8.54 31.40
N VAL A 26 19.73 -8.77 30.53
CA VAL A 26 19.88 -8.36 29.13
C VAL A 26 18.88 -7.23 28.94
N PHE A 27 19.36 -6.03 29.25
CA PHE A 27 18.85 -4.80 28.68
C PHE A 27 18.92 -4.99 27.15
N THR A 28 17.84 -5.41 26.51
CA THR A 28 17.72 -5.28 25.05
C THR A 28 17.49 -3.79 24.82
N PRO A 29 18.45 -3.02 24.28
CA PRO A 29 18.16 -1.65 23.89
C PRO A 29 17.08 -1.73 22.83
N GLY A 30 15.92 -1.15 23.14
CA GLY A 30 14.88 -0.90 22.17
C GLY A 30 15.50 -0.12 21.03
N LEU A 31 15.69 -0.77 19.89
CA LEU A 31 15.93 -0.08 18.64
C LEU A 31 14.69 0.81 18.43
N PRO A 32 14.83 2.14 18.35
CA PRO A 32 13.82 2.90 17.65
C PRO A 32 13.83 2.35 16.23
N GLY A 33 12.82 1.54 15.92
CA GLY A 33 12.45 1.25 14.55
C GLY A 33 12.10 2.58 13.94
N THR A 34 13.13 3.27 13.44
CA THR A 34 13.00 4.37 12.51
C THR A 34 12.41 3.70 11.28
N THR A 35 11.09 3.58 11.21
CA THR A 35 10.45 3.51 9.91
C THR A 35 10.98 4.71 9.17
N PRO A 36 11.75 4.55 8.08
CA PRO A 36 11.95 5.68 7.20
C PRO A 36 10.54 6.07 6.76
N ALA A 37 10.01 7.16 7.31
CA ALA A 37 9.01 7.92 6.59
C ALA A 37 9.74 8.30 5.31
N LEU A 38 9.49 7.53 4.24
CA LEU A 38 9.95 7.89 2.92
C LEU A 38 9.31 9.26 2.69
N ALA A 39 10.11 10.31 2.86
CA ALA A 39 9.82 11.56 2.21
C ALA A 39 9.90 11.22 0.74
N ASN A 40 8.77 10.79 0.17
CA ASN A 40 8.65 10.47 -1.23
C ASN A 40 8.88 11.78 -1.96
N GLY A 41 10.13 11.99 -2.36
CA GLY A 41 10.52 13.13 -3.18
C GLY A 41 9.67 13.14 -4.44
N LEU A 42 9.57 14.31 -5.06
CA LEU A 42 8.91 14.46 -6.34
C LEU A 42 9.63 13.55 -7.36
N ILE A 43 8.91 12.55 -7.88
CA ILE A 43 9.37 11.59 -8.88
C ILE A 43 8.95 12.09 -10.25
N GLU A 44 9.87 12.03 -11.21
CA GLU A 44 9.60 12.36 -12.60
C GLU A 44 8.79 11.26 -13.30
N ILE A 45 7.91 11.64 -14.24
CA ILE A 45 7.14 10.63 -15.00
C ILE A 45 8.07 9.74 -15.82
N ALA A 46 9.20 10.28 -16.31
CA ALA A 46 10.22 9.52 -17.01
C ALA A 46 10.69 8.30 -16.20
N GLU A 47 10.93 8.47 -14.90
CA GLU A 47 11.41 7.42 -14.00
C GLU A 47 10.37 6.31 -13.83
N LEU A 48 9.10 6.69 -13.63
CA LEU A 48 7.98 5.74 -13.51
C LEU A 48 7.74 4.94 -14.80
N LEU A 49 7.97 5.56 -15.96
CA LEU A 49 7.83 4.90 -17.25
C LEU A 49 9.03 4.02 -17.60
N ALA A 50 10.24 4.41 -17.19
CA ALA A 50 11.47 3.66 -17.45
C ALA A 50 11.62 2.42 -16.54
N HIS A 51 11.19 2.53 -15.28
CA HIS A 51 11.36 1.49 -14.26
C HIS A 51 10.06 1.13 -13.51
N PRO A 52 8.95 0.84 -14.22
CA PRO A 52 7.63 0.70 -13.61
C PRO A 52 7.53 -0.43 -12.57
N GLU A 53 8.37 -1.48 -12.69
CA GLU A 53 8.46 -2.56 -11.72
C GLU A 53 9.00 -2.16 -10.35
N GLN A 54 9.83 -1.11 -10.27
CA GLN A 54 10.38 -0.62 -9.00
C GLN A 54 9.35 0.15 -8.17
N TYR A 55 8.37 0.75 -8.86
CA TYR A 55 7.35 1.62 -8.27
C TYR A 55 5.98 0.94 -8.17
N ASP A 56 5.84 -0.31 -8.61
CA ASP A 56 4.56 -1.01 -8.54
C ASP A 56 4.09 -1.15 -7.09
N HIS A 57 2.89 -0.66 -6.82
CA HIS A 57 2.27 -0.54 -5.50
C HIS A 57 3.04 0.35 -4.51
N GLN A 58 3.93 1.23 -4.98
CA GLN A 58 4.58 2.24 -4.15
C GLN A 58 3.79 3.54 -4.15
N ASP A 59 3.85 4.24 -3.02
CA ASP A 59 3.43 5.63 -2.95
C ASP A 59 4.38 6.48 -3.81
N VAL A 60 3.83 7.44 -4.56
CA VAL A 60 4.57 8.34 -5.45
C VAL A 60 3.99 9.74 -5.37
N VAL A 61 4.85 10.73 -5.58
CA VAL A 61 4.46 12.14 -5.73
C VAL A 61 4.98 12.61 -7.08
N VAL A 62 4.09 13.00 -7.99
CA VAL A 62 4.44 13.26 -9.40
C VAL A 62 3.85 14.59 -9.83
N THR A 63 4.56 15.35 -10.65
CA THR A 63 4.06 16.62 -11.19
C THR A 63 3.82 16.50 -12.69
N GLY A 64 2.73 17.12 -13.16
CA GLY A 64 2.43 17.16 -14.59
C GLY A 64 1.21 17.99 -14.93
N LYS A 65 0.95 18.11 -16.23
CA LYS A 65 -0.19 18.83 -16.78
C LYS A 65 -1.40 17.91 -16.92
N VAL A 66 -2.57 18.35 -16.44
CA VAL A 66 -3.83 17.61 -16.50
C VAL A 66 -4.45 17.69 -17.88
N MET A 67 -4.71 16.56 -18.52
CA MET A 67 -5.32 16.43 -19.85
C MET A 67 -6.48 15.44 -19.82
N ASN A 68 -7.47 15.58 -20.71
CA ASN A 68 -8.56 14.60 -20.90
C ASN A 68 -9.27 14.19 -19.59
N VAL A 69 -9.82 15.19 -18.88
CA VAL A 69 -10.56 14.97 -17.63
C VAL A 69 -11.89 14.27 -17.91
N GLN A 70 -12.16 13.20 -17.18
CA GLN A 70 -13.36 12.38 -17.31
C GLN A 70 -13.98 12.13 -15.93
N LEU A 71 -15.27 12.43 -15.83
CA LEU A 71 -16.08 12.08 -14.67
C LEU A 71 -16.80 10.77 -14.95
N ALA A 72 -16.65 9.82 -14.04
CA ALA A 72 -17.32 8.53 -14.05
C ALA A 72 -17.86 8.19 -12.66
N THR A 73 -18.49 7.02 -12.57
CA THR A 73 -18.93 6.43 -11.30
C THR A 73 -18.20 5.12 -11.11
N ASN A 74 -17.57 4.92 -9.94
CA ASN A 74 -16.94 3.66 -9.60
C ASN A 74 -17.99 2.56 -9.35
N ARG A 75 -17.52 1.32 -9.16
CA ARG A 75 -18.40 0.17 -8.92
C ARG A 75 -19.27 0.27 -7.66
N GLN A 76 -18.92 1.17 -6.74
CA GLN A 76 -19.62 1.41 -5.48
C GLN A 76 -20.63 2.56 -5.58
N GLY A 77 -20.80 3.17 -6.76
CA GLY A 77 -21.69 4.32 -6.95
C GLY A 77 -21.07 5.67 -6.59
N GLN A 78 -19.78 5.73 -6.28
CA GLN A 78 -19.09 6.99 -5.93
C GLN A 78 -18.54 7.68 -7.18
N PRO A 79 -18.52 9.03 -7.22
CA PRO A 79 -17.80 9.77 -8.25
C PRO A 79 -16.33 9.34 -8.32
N ALA A 80 -15.85 9.13 -9.54
CA ALA A 80 -14.47 8.85 -9.84
C ALA A 80 -14.00 9.74 -10.98
N TYR A 81 -12.89 10.42 -10.77
CA TYR A 81 -12.28 11.30 -11.75
C TYR A 81 -11.09 10.58 -12.38
N GLY A 82 -11.10 10.46 -13.70
CA GLY A 82 -9.97 9.97 -14.48
C GLY A 82 -9.39 11.10 -15.30
N PHE A 83 -8.07 11.25 -15.33
CA PHE A 83 -7.40 12.19 -16.24
C PHE A 83 -6.04 11.65 -16.64
N LEU A 84 -5.43 12.31 -17.62
CA LEU A 84 -4.08 12.05 -18.08
C LEU A 84 -3.15 13.10 -17.48
N LEU A 85 -2.11 12.67 -16.79
CA LEU A 85 -1.04 13.52 -16.30
C LEU A 85 0.11 13.47 -17.31
N GLN A 86 0.41 14.60 -17.94
CA GLN A 86 1.40 14.70 -19.01
C GLN A 86 2.60 15.55 -18.60
N ASP A 87 3.79 15.09 -18.98
CA ASP A 87 5.01 15.90 -18.99
C ASP A 87 5.77 15.70 -20.32
N GLN A 88 7.04 16.08 -20.37
CA GLN A 88 7.87 15.90 -21.56
C GLN A 88 8.20 14.43 -21.86
N ALA A 89 8.20 13.57 -20.85
CA ALA A 89 8.56 12.16 -20.97
C ALA A 89 7.39 11.29 -21.45
N GLY A 90 6.16 11.67 -21.09
CA GLY A 90 4.98 10.99 -21.58
C GLY A 90 3.71 11.30 -20.81
N THR A 91 2.88 10.27 -20.64
CA THR A 91 1.58 10.42 -20.00
C THR A 91 1.29 9.25 -19.08
N LEU A 92 0.79 9.55 -17.88
CA LEU A 92 0.27 8.59 -16.91
C LEU A 92 -1.23 8.79 -16.74
N LYS A 93 -1.96 7.69 -16.55
CA LYS A 93 -3.37 7.78 -16.16
C LYS A 93 -3.46 8.04 -14.66
N VAL A 94 -4.31 8.96 -14.24
CA VAL A 94 -4.62 9.20 -12.83
C VAL A 94 -6.09 8.87 -12.60
N VAL A 95 -6.38 8.19 -11.49
CA VAL A 95 -7.74 7.91 -11.03
C VAL A 95 -7.86 8.37 -9.59
N SER A 96 -8.83 9.23 -9.30
CA SER A 96 -9.15 9.73 -7.97
C SER A 96 -10.62 9.42 -7.64
N LEU A 97 -10.91 9.14 -6.37
CA LEU A 97 -12.27 8.96 -5.86
C LEU A 97 -12.70 10.20 -5.07
N GLY A 98 -14.00 10.48 -5.08
CA GLY A 98 -14.55 11.64 -4.37
C GLY A 98 -14.50 12.91 -5.22
N GLN A 99 -14.38 14.07 -4.58
CA GLN A 99 -14.38 15.36 -5.26
C GLN A 99 -12.96 15.78 -5.62
N LEU A 100 -12.73 16.08 -6.89
CA LEU A 100 -11.43 16.57 -7.38
C LEU A 100 -11.65 17.88 -8.14
N GLU A 101 -11.02 18.96 -7.68
CA GLU A 101 -11.01 20.26 -8.35
C GLU A 101 -9.78 20.37 -9.26
N VAL A 102 -9.80 19.65 -10.39
CA VAL A 102 -8.79 19.80 -11.45
C VAL A 102 -9.47 20.08 -12.78
N HIS A 103 -8.85 20.95 -13.56
CA HIS A 103 -9.30 21.32 -14.89
C HIS A 103 -8.26 20.95 -15.93
N GLU A 104 -8.73 20.77 -17.16
CA GLU A 104 -7.84 20.52 -18.27
C GLU A 104 -6.91 21.72 -18.49
N GLY A 105 -5.61 21.44 -18.57
CA GLY A 105 -4.56 22.44 -18.69
C GLY A 105 -3.81 22.74 -17.38
N ASP A 106 -4.35 22.35 -16.23
CA ASP A 106 -3.76 22.65 -14.92
C ASP A 106 -2.41 21.96 -14.74
N GLN A 107 -1.46 22.66 -14.12
CA GLN A 107 -0.21 22.08 -13.63
C GLN A 107 -0.44 21.63 -12.18
N VAL A 108 -0.35 20.32 -11.93
CA VAL A 108 -0.69 19.74 -10.62
C VAL A 108 0.40 18.85 -10.08
N ILE A 109 0.36 18.63 -8.76
CA ILE A 109 1.09 17.59 -8.05
C ILE A 109 0.07 16.51 -7.70
N VAL A 110 0.37 15.27 -8.06
CA VAL A 110 -0.45 14.09 -7.76
C VAL A 110 0.31 13.23 -6.77
N GLU A 111 -0.29 13.03 -5.61
CA GLU A 111 0.15 12.04 -4.62
C GLU A 111 -0.77 10.82 -4.72
N GLY A 112 -0.19 9.61 -4.71
CA GLY A 112 -0.98 8.40 -4.75
C GLY A 112 -0.16 7.14 -4.94
N VAL A 113 -0.84 6.02 -5.16
CA VAL A 113 -0.19 4.71 -5.38
C VAL A 113 -0.01 4.44 -6.87
N PHE A 114 1.23 4.23 -7.30
CA PHE A 114 1.52 3.82 -8.68
C PHE A 114 1.21 2.33 -8.87
N ASN A 115 0.53 2.01 -9.96
CA ASN A 115 0.21 0.65 -10.38
C ASN A 115 0.75 0.45 -11.78
N ARG A 116 1.64 -0.54 -11.96
CA ARG A 116 2.20 -0.79 -13.29
C ARG A 116 1.22 -1.47 -14.22
N LEU A 117 1.52 -1.34 -15.51
CA LEU A 117 0.84 -2.02 -16.58
C LEU A 117 0.92 -3.53 -16.37
N ARG A 118 -0.23 -4.18 -16.35
CA ARG A 118 -0.34 -5.63 -16.30
C ARG A 118 -1.60 -6.11 -16.98
N GLN A 119 -1.53 -7.29 -17.56
CA GLN A 119 -2.71 -7.99 -18.04
C GLN A 119 -3.23 -8.91 -16.93
N VAL A 120 -4.47 -8.69 -16.51
CA VAL A 120 -5.17 -9.53 -15.53
C VAL A 120 -6.34 -10.21 -16.23
N GLY A 121 -6.13 -11.45 -16.66
CA GLY A 121 -7.08 -12.19 -17.48
C GLY A 121 -7.30 -11.49 -18.84
N ARG A 122 -8.50 -10.96 -19.04
CA ARG A 122 -8.89 -10.21 -20.25
C ARG A 122 -8.78 -8.69 -20.10
N THR A 123 -8.43 -8.20 -18.91
CA THR A 123 -8.33 -6.76 -18.62
C THR A 123 -6.88 -6.30 -18.67
N ILE A 124 -6.63 -5.18 -19.33
CA ILE A 124 -5.36 -4.46 -19.28
C ILE A 124 -5.50 -3.38 -18.22
N VAL A 125 -4.64 -3.42 -17.20
CA VAL A 125 -4.38 -2.29 -16.30
C VAL A 125 -3.21 -1.54 -16.93
N TYR A 126 -3.36 -0.24 -17.17
CA TYR A 126 -2.27 0.62 -17.66
C TYR A 126 -1.45 1.15 -16.48
N ASN A 127 -0.28 1.75 -16.75
CA ASN A 127 0.43 2.52 -15.74
C ASN A 127 -0.49 3.63 -15.22
N GLU A 128 -0.90 3.53 -13.96
CA GLU A 128 -1.84 4.48 -13.36
C GLU A 128 -1.43 4.86 -11.94
N ILE A 129 -1.75 6.10 -11.56
CA ILE A 129 -1.66 6.58 -10.18
C ILE A 129 -3.08 6.63 -9.62
N LYS A 130 -3.27 5.98 -8.47
CA LYS A 130 -4.50 6.11 -7.68
C LYS A 130 -4.28 7.17 -6.63
N ALA A 131 -4.87 8.35 -6.85
CA ALA A 131 -4.71 9.48 -5.94
C ALA A 131 -5.49 9.25 -4.64
N ILE A 132 -4.92 9.76 -3.53
CA ILE A 132 -5.49 9.69 -2.18
C ILE A 132 -6.21 10.98 -1.77
#